data_AF-A0A932JS45-F1
#
_entry.id   AF-A0A932JS45-F1
#
_cell.length_a   1.000
_cell.length_b   1.000
_cell.length_c   1.000
_cell.angle_alpha   90.00
_cell.angle_beta   90.00
_cell.angle_gamma   90.00
#
_symmetry.space_group_name_H-M   'P 1'
#
loop_
_entity.id
_entity.type
_entity.pdbx_description
1 polymer ?
#
loop_
_entity_poly.entity_id
_entity_poly.type
_entity_poly.pdbx_seq_one_letter_code
_entity_poly.pdbx_strand_id
1 'polypeptide(L)'
;MRPGVRILLAGAACLLAAAACSAEAPRLAHPRLVRLWNQSTLENLENENRLAELCPESLAAERREACRREKLQSTSWSLALHAKPDPLSARLGALILTAAPGKGLSYSFVPAGSKSGVLFQPDQYDPDWGYGPLSDHTILDRKGDWVLLPSRPFPRPAWVNLKAGLGTEPDVYDPLTAGTVYSLNDDKLTLEKATPAGLLLRDEVPSDMSCGDPAPDYVEVKSPAVLFLWKELYDEAGHFRLTAAYPRGC
;
A
#
# COMPACT_ATOMS: atom_id res chain seq x y z
N MET A 1 -51.37 34.88 -56.98
CA MET A 1 -51.62 33.51 -56.48
C MET A 1 -50.66 32.55 -57.15
N ARG A 2 -49.68 32.02 -56.40
CA ARG A 2 -49.05 30.69 -56.51
C ARG A 2 -48.06 30.54 -55.35
N PRO A 3 -47.85 29.32 -54.84
CA PRO A 3 -47.61 29.07 -53.42
C PRO A 3 -46.13 28.93 -53.07
N GLY A 4 -45.85 29.10 -51.78
CA GLY A 4 -44.52 29.11 -51.19
C GLY A 4 -43.82 27.74 -51.13
N VAL A 5 -42.52 27.84 -50.85
CA VAL A 5 -41.64 26.71 -50.54
C VAL A 5 -41.10 26.96 -49.13
N ARG A 6 -41.57 26.15 -48.17
CA ARG A 6 -40.98 26.04 -46.83
C ARG A 6 -39.84 25.03 -46.93
N ILE A 7 -38.60 25.50 -46.75
CA ILE A 7 -37.43 24.63 -46.61
C ILE A 7 -37.35 24.20 -45.14
N LEU A 8 -37.59 22.91 -44.91
CA LEU A 8 -37.31 22.22 -43.64
C LEU A 8 -35.81 21.93 -43.57
N LEU A 9 -35.10 22.65 -42.70
CA LEU A 9 -33.75 22.28 -42.28
C LEU A 9 -33.87 21.18 -41.22
N ALA A 10 -33.64 19.94 -41.64
CA ALA A 10 -33.48 18.80 -40.76
C ALA A 10 -32.16 18.95 -39.98
N GLY A 11 -32.28 19.11 -38.66
CA GLY A 11 -31.14 19.06 -37.75
C GLY A 11 -30.58 17.64 -37.68
N ALA A 12 -29.33 17.47 -38.12
CA ALA A 12 -28.57 16.25 -37.87
C ALA A 12 -28.01 16.30 -36.44
N ALA A 13 -28.72 15.66 -35.50
CA ALA A 13 -28.19 15.37 -34.18
C ALA A 13 -27.19 14.20 -34.31
N CYS A 14 -25.90 14.53 -34.28
CA CYS A 14 -24.82 13.55 -34.24
C CYS A 14 -24.76 12.94 -32.83
N LEU A 15 -25.41 11.79 -32.64
CA LEU A 15 -25.28 10.97 -31.43
C LEU A 15 -23.90 10.30 -31.44
N LEU A 16 -22.92 10.97 -30.84
CA LEU A 16 -21.66 10.36 -30.45
C LEU A 16 -21.93 9.39 -29.28
N ALA A 17 -22.19 8.13 -29.61
CA ALA A 17 -22.13 7.05 -28.65
C ALA A 17 -20.66 6.89 -28.22
N ALA A 18 -20.30 7.50 -27.09
CA ALA A 18 -19.05 7.21 -26.42
C ALA A 18 -19.05 5.73 -26.07
N ALA A 19 -18.25 4.94 -26.78
CA ALA A 19 -17.91 3.60 -26.37
C ALA A 19 -17.24 3.72 -25.00
N ALA A 20 -18.00 3.46 -23.94
CA ALA A 20 -17.44 3.24 -22.62
C ALA A 20 -16.55 2.01 -22.76
N CYS A 21 -15.24 2.22 -22.88
CA CYS A 21 -14.26 1.21 -22.57
C CYS A 21 -14.54 0.75 -21.15
N SER A 22 -15.32 -0.31 -20.98
CA SER A 22 -15.31 -1.09 -19.74
C SER A 22 -13.88 -1.58 -19.59
N ALA A 23 -13.10 -0.84 -18.80
CA ALA A 23 -11.85 -1.36 -18.27
C ALA A 23 -12.23 -2.63 -17.51
N GLU A 24 -11.85 -3.79 -18.04
CA GLU A 24 -12.02 -5.07 -17.35
C GLU A 24 -11.37 -4.91 -15.98
N ALA A 25 -12.16 -5.10 -14.92
CA ALA A 25 -11.64 -4.99 -13.57
C ALA A 25 -10.43 -5.95 -13.45
N PRO A 26 -9.32 -5.52 -12.82
CA PRO A 26 -8.16 -6.38 -12.69
C PRO A 26 -8.58 -7.69 -12.02
N ARG A 27 -8.22 -8.83 -12.63
CA ARG A 27 -8.53 -10.14 -12.05
C ARG A 27 -7.76 -10.26 -10.75
N LEU A 28 -8.48 -10.22 -9.63
CA LEU A 28 -7.92 -10.46 -8.32
C LEU A 28 -7.36 -11.88 -8.29
N ALA A 29 -6.06 -11.97 -8.09
CA ALA A 29 -5.30 -13.21 -8.11
C ALA A 29 -4.47 -13.28 -6.82
N HIS A 30 -3.45 -14.14 -6.84
CA HIS A 30 -2.45 -14.23 -5.78
C HIS A 30 -1.94 -12.84 -5.37
N PRO A 31 -1.95 -12.49 -4.07
CA PRO A 31 -1.63 -11.16 -3.59
C PRO A 31 -0.16 -10.83 -3.78
N ARG A 32 0.08 -9.54 -3.99
CA ARG A 32 1.41 -8.95 -4.01
C ARG A 32 1.35 -7.65 -3.22
N LEU A 33 2.35 -7.43 -2.39
CA LEU A 33 2.52 -6.16 -1.69
C LEU A 33 3.71 -5.41 -2.27
N VAL A 34 3.73 -4.10 -2.02
CA VAL A 34 4.86 -3.24 -2.32
C VAL A 34 5.19 -2.37 -1.11
N ARG A 35 6.48 -2.18 -0.85
CA ARG A 35 6.95 -1.16 0.09
C ARG A 35 6.83 0.21 -0.54
N LEU A 36 6.14 1.12 0.15
CA LEU A 36 5.96 2.51 -0.29
C LEU A 36 7.03 3.46 0.25
N TRP A 37 8.15 2.91 0.73
CA TRP A 37 9.31 3.61 1.29
C TRP A 37 10.61 3.00 0.76
N ASN A 38 11.75 3.65 1.02
CA ASN A 38 13.07 3.20 0.57
C ASN A 38 14.12 3.28 1.70
N GLN A 39 15.37 2.87 1.44
CA GLN A 39 16.43 2.94 2.45
C GLN A 39 16.65 4.34 3.02
N SER A 40 16.62 5.39 2.19
CA SER A 40 16.77 6.78 2.67
C SER A 40 15.66 7.21 3.63
N THR A 41 14.48 6.58 3.51
CA THR A 41 13.37 6.78 4.44
C THR A 41 13.73 6.22 5.82
N LEU A 42 14.28 5.01 5.88
CA LEU A 42 14.73 4.38 7.13
C LEU A 42 15.84 5.18 7.80
N GLU A 43 16.85 5.60 7.02
CA GLU A 43 17.96 6.40 7.53
C GLU A 43 17.46 7.70 8.19
N ASN A 44 16.45 8.35 7.60
CA ASN A 44 15.85 9.54 8.20
C ASN A 44 15.12 9.22 9.52
N LEU A 45 14.35 8.12 9.59
CA LEU A 45 13.65 7.73 10.81
C LEU A 45 14.60 7.48 11.98
N GLU A 46 15.76 6.87 11.70
CA GLU A 46 16.80 6.55 12.69
C GLU A 46 17.56 7.77 13.22
N ASN A 47 17.43 8.94 12.60
CA ASN A 47 18.19 10.13 12.97
C ASN A 47 18.07 10.48 14.46
N GLU A 48 16.91 10.27 15.08
CA GLU A 48 16.72 10.53 16.51
C GLU A 48 17.61 9.62 17.37
N ASN A 49 17.64 8.32 17.07
CA ASN A 49 18.47 7.34 17.78
C ASN A 49 19.97 7.55 17.51
N ARG A 50 20.31 8.22 16.41
CA ARG A 50 21.69 8.46 15.97
C ARG A 50 22.18 9.88 16.26
N LEU A 51 21.45 10.70 17.02
CA LEU A 51 21.84 12.10 17.26
C LEU A 51 23.23 12.27 17.88
N ALA A 52 23.65 11.36 18.76
CA ALA A 52 24.98 11.42 19.37
C ALA A 52 26.10 11.19 18.33
N GLU A 53 25.84 10.33 17.34
CA GLU A 53 26.74 10.05 16.22
C GLU A 53 26.71 11.22 15.20
N LEU A 54 25.52 11.66 14.81
CA LEU A 54 25.30 12.66 13.75
C LEU A 54 25.65 14.08 14.20
N CYS A 55 25.44 14.40 15.48
CA CYS A 55 25.64 15.73 16.06
C CYS A 55 26.49 15.63 17.34
N PRO A 56 27.78 15.25 17.21
CA PRO A 56 28.64 14.91 18.35
C PRO A 56 28.92 16.11 19.25
N GLU A 57 29.25 15.84 20.51
CA GLU A 57 29.54 16.88 21.52
C GLU A 57 30.80 17.70 21.22
N SER A 58 31.65 17.23 20.32
CA SER A 58 32.82 17.97 19.82
C SER A 58 32.43 19.20 18.98
N LEU A 59 31.19 19.29 18.50
CA LEU A 59 30.66 20.49 17.84
C LEU A 59 30.41 21.59 18.87
N ALA A 60 30.75 22.83 18.50
CA ALA A 60 30.34 24.01 19.26
C ALA A 60 28.81 24.01 19.49
N ALA A 61 28.35 24.44 20.66
CA ALA A 61 26.97 24.29 21.11
C ALA A 61 25.93 24.78 20.08
N GLU A 62 26.16 25.95 19.47
CA GLU A 62 25.29 26.51 18.43
C GLU A 62 25.22 25.63 17.18
N ARG A 63 26.36 25.08 16.73
CA ARG A 63 26.42 24.18 15.56
C ARG A 63 25.77 22.83 15.87
N ARG A 64 25.92 22.33 17.10
CA ARG A 64 25.28 21.11 17.56
C ARG A 64 23.76 21.25 17.59
N GLU A 65 23.24 22.37 18.09
CA GLU A 65 21.79 22.63 18.11
C GLU A 65 21.22 22.79 16.69
N ALA A 66 21.93 23.48 15.80
CA ALA A 66 21.57 23.55 14.38
C ALA A 66 21.53 22.17 13.73
N CYS A 67 22.55 21.33 13.97
CA CYS A 67 22.60 19.95 13.49
C CYS A 67 21.41 19.13 13.99
N ARG A 68 21.11 19.18 15.30
CA ARG A 68 19.98 18.44 15.88
C ARG A 68 18.66 18.83 15.23
N ARG A 69 18.43 20.11 15.01
CA ARG A 69 17.21 20.62 14.35
C ARG A 69 17.09 20.13 12.92
N GLU A 70 18.19 20.14 12.17
CA GLU A 70 18.23 19.60 10.81
C GLU A 70 17.93 18.09 10.79
N LYS A 71 18.60 17.30 11.65
CA LYS A 71 18.45 15.83 11.67
C LYS A 71 17.08 15.37 12.15
N LEU A 72 16.43 16.14 13.02
CA LEU A 72 15.07 15.87 13.49
C LEU A 72 13.98 16.41 12.55
N GLN A 73 14.34 17.09 11.47
CA GLN A 73 13.36 17.57 10.50
C GLN A 73 12.74 16.41 9.73
N SER A 74 11.41 16.42 9.63
CA SER A 74 10.68 15.46 8.81
C SER A 74 11.02 15.63 7.33
N THR A 75 11.17 14.51 6.63
CA THR A 75 11.38 14.48 5.18
C THR A 75 10.13 13.94 4.50
N SER A 76 9.74 14.57 3.40
CA SER A 76 8.56 14.14 2.62
C SER A 76 8.92 13.87 1.16
N TRP A 77 8.34 12.81 0.61
CA TRP A 77 8.42 12.44 -0.80
C TRP A 77 7.04 12.55 -1.43
N SER A 78 6.98 13.12 -2.63
CA SER A 78 5.75 13.27 -3.40
C SER A 78 5.81 12.39 -4.63
N LEU A 79 5.00 11.34 -4.65
CA LEU A 79 4.91 10.40 -5.76
C LEU A 79 3.69 10.73 -6.60
N ALA A 80 3.91 11.06 -7.87
CA ALA A 80 2.82 11.37 -8.78
C ALA A 80 1.98 10.13 -9.10
N LEU A 81 0.66 10.27 -9.03
CA LEU A 81 -0.31 9.23 -9.34
C LEU A 81 -0.96 9.49 -10.70
N HIS A 82 -1.03 8.46 -11.51
CA HIS A 82 -1.40 8.53 -12.93
C HIS A 82 -2.52 7.55 -13.28
N ALA A 83 -3.29 7.91 -14.31
CA ALA A 83 -4.35 7.07 -14.83
C ALA A 83 -3.85 5.82 -15.58
N LYS A 84 -2.63 5.88 -16.12
CA LYS A 84 -1.95 4.83 -16.90
C LYS A 84 -0.47 4.76 -16.47
N PRO A 85 0.26 3.67 -16.75
CA PRO A 85 1.69 3.55 -16.46
C PRO A 85 2.54 4.36 -17.44
N ASP A 86 2.27 5.67 -17.52
CA ASP A 86 2.83 6.59 -18.49
C ASP A 86 2.89 7.99 -17.83
N PRO A 87 4.07 8.63 -17.76
CA PRO A 87 4.22 9.94 -17.10
C PRO A 87 3.43 11.05 -17.81
N LEU A 88 3.07 10.88 -19.08
CA LEU A 88 2.26 11.84 -19.85
C LEU A 88 0.75 11.61 -19.67
N SER A 89 0.35 10.52 -19.02
CA SER A 89 -1.06 10.25 -18.79
C SER A 89 -1.65 11.16 -17.71
N ALA A 90 -2.99 11.30 -17.74
CA ALA A 90 -3.73 12.16 -16.82
C ALA A 90 -3.34 11.88 -15.35
N ARG A 91 -2.93 12.94 -14.64
CA ARG A 91 -2.60 12.90 -13.22
C ARG A 91 -3.86 12.81 -12.38
N LEU A 92 -3.87 11.89 -11.42
CA LEU A 92 -4.94 11.69 -10.45
C LEU A 92 -4.66 12.44 -9.14
N GLY A 93 -3.39 12.72 -8.86
CA GLY A 93 -2.95 13.44 -7.67
C GLY A 93 -1.52 13.04 -7.31
N ALA A 94 -1.21 13.09 -6.01
CA ALA A 94 0.05 12.64 -5.47
C ALA A 94 -0.15 11.85 -4.18
N LEU A 95 0.65 10.80 -4.01
CA LEU A 95 0.88 10.17 -2.71
C LEU A 95 2.01 10.94 -2.03
N ILE A 96 1.79 11.39 -0.81
CA ILE A 96 2.81 12.02 0.01
C ILE A 96 3.19 11.05 1.12
N LEU A 97 4.45 10.59 1.08
CA LEU A 97 5.11 9.86 2.15
C LEU A 97 5.83 10.88 3.03
N THR A 98 5.69 10.80 4.34
CA THR A 98 6.49 11.61 5.28
C THR A 98 7.13 10.71 6.33
N ALA A 99 8.45 10.82 6.46
CA ALA A 99 9.23 10.24 7.55
C ALA A 99 9.47 11.32 8.60
N ALA A 100 9.05 11.05 9.82
CA ALA A 100 9.32 11.91 10.97
C ALA A 100 10.22 11.14 11.94
N PRO A 101 11.47 11.60 12.17
CA PRO A 101 12.38 10.97 13.12
C PRO A 101 11.70 10.73 14.48
N GLY A 102 11.82 9.51 15.00
CA GLY A 102 11.19 9.03 16.24
C GLY A 102 9.66 8.90 16.24
N LYS A 103 8.96 9.33 15.19
CA LYS A 103 7.49 9.27 15.09
C LYS A 103 6.99 8.29 14.03
N GLY A 104 7.86 7.82 13.13
CA GLY A 104 7.53 6.85 12.10
C GLY A 104 7.07 7.46 10.78
N LEU A 105 6.34 6.66 9.99
CA LEU A 105 5.88 7.02 8.65
C LEU A 105 4.42 7.44 8.64
N SER A 106 4.10 8.41 7.79
CA SER A 106 2.72 8.81 7.50
C SER A 106 2.49 8.95 6.00
N TYR A 107 1.27 8.67 5.59
CA TYR A 107 0.85 8.67 4.19
C TYR A 107 -0.37 9.57 4.00
N SER A 108 -0.35 10.36 2.94
CA SER A 108 -1.53 11.11 2.51
C SER A 108 -1.70 11.07 1.00
N PHE A 109 -2.95 11.19 0.55
CA PHE A 109 -3.28 11.39 -0.85
C PHE A 109 -3.74 12.83 -1.06
N VAL A 110 -3.10 13.54 -1.99
CA VAL A 110 -3.50 14.88 -2.42
C VAL A 110 -4.10 14.78 -3.84
N PRO A 111 -5.43 14.96 -4.02
CA PRO A 111 -6.05 14.92 -5.34
C PRO A 111 -5.48 15.95 -6.30
N ALA A 112 -5.46 15.64 -7.60
CA ALA A 112 -5.05 16.60 -8.61
C ALA A 112 -5.88 17.90 -8.54
N GLY A 113 -5.19 19.04 -8.47
CA GLY A 113 -5.83 20.36 -8.32
C GLY A 113 -6.23 20.73 -6.89
N SER A 114 -6.04 19.84 -5.91
CA SER A 114 -6.27 20.12 -4.49
C SER A 114 -5.02 20.66 -3.79
N LYS A 115 -5.23 21.39 -2.69
CA LYS A 115 -4.19 21.75 -1.70
C LYS A 115 -4.28 20.93 -0.41
N SER A 116 -5.40 20.25 -0.19
CA SER A 116 -5.63 19.41 0.99
C SER A 116 -5.41 17.94 0.63
N GLY A 117 -4.75 17.23 1.54
CA GLY A 117 -4.57 15.79 1.48
C GLY A 117 -5.49 15.05 2.44
N VAL A 118 -5.73 13.77 2.16
CA VAL A 118 -6.44 12.83 3.04
C VAL A 118 -5.41 11.84 3.57
N LEU A 119 -5.30 11.72 4.89
CA LEU A 119 -4.46 10.71 5.52
C LEU A 119 -5.02 9.31 5.27
N PHE A 120 -4.14 8.33 5.10
CA PHE A 120 -4.51 6.93 5.00
C PHE A 120 -3.41 6.04 5.58
N GLN A 121 -3.75 4.78 5.81
CA GLN A 121 -2.80 3.75 6.23
C GLN A 121 -2.60 2.75 5.08
N PRO A 122 -1.36 2.28 4.85
CA PRO A 122 -1.09 1.09 4.05
C PRO A 122 -1.82 -0.14 4.59
N ASP A 123 -1.84 -1.22 3.82
CA ASP A 123 -2.67 -2.39 4.16
C ASP A 123 -2.02 -3.22 5.27
N GLN A 124 -0.70 -3.28 5.29
CA GLN A 124 0.08 -3.77 6.41
C GLN A 124 0.82 -2.58 7.01
N TYR A 125 0.35 -2.12 8.17
CA TYR A 125 0.87 -0.92 8.82
C TYR A 125 1.09 -1.16 10.31
N ASP A 126 2.34 -0.99 10.75
CA ASP A 126 2.70 -0.88 12.16
C ASP A 126 3.31 0.52 12.40
N PRO A 127 2.67 1.36 13.24
CA PRO A 127 3.19 2.68 13.55
C PRO A 127 4.46 2.65 14.41
N ASP A 128 4.76 1.54 15.07
CA ASP A 128 5.97 1.41 15.88
C ASP A 128 7.17 1.09 14.98
N TRP A 129 8.07 2.04 14.90
CA TRP A 129 9.27 1.90 14.07
C TRP A 129 10.41 1.16 14.79
N GLY A 130 10.28 0.82 16.07
CA GLY A 130 11.37 0.20 16.86
C GLY A 130 11.90 -1.12 16.31
N TYR A 131 11.13 -1.79 15.44
CA TYR A 131 11.50 -3.02 14.72
C TYR A 131 11.60 -2.83 13.19
N GLY A 132 11.69 -1.58 12.75
CA GLY A 132 11.53 -1.18 11.35
C GLY A 132 10.06 -0.99 10.97
N PRO A 133 9.77 -0.21 9.92
CA PRO A 133 8.40 0.08 9.52
C PRO A 133 7.78 -1.12 8.77
N LEU A 134 6.71 -1.69 9.33
CA LEU A 134 5.76 -2.45 8.54
C LEU A 134 4.84 -1.43 7.84
N SER A 135 4.96 -1.32 6.51
CA SER A 135 4.31 -0.23 5.78
C SER A 135 4.12 -0.59 4.31
N ASP A 136 3.41 -1.70 4.11
CA ASP A 136 3.29 -2.36 2.83
C ASP A 136 1.85 -2.22 2.31
N HIS A 137 1.72 -2.10 0.99
CA HIS A 137 0.44 -1.82 0.37
C HIS A 137 0.16 -2.81 -0.76
N THR A 138 -1.10 -3.18 -0.93
CA THR A 138 -1.55 -4.08 -2.00
C THR A 138 -1.25 -3.47 -3.35
N ILE A 139 -0.82 -4.30 -4.30
CA ILE A 139 -0.77 -3.93 -5.71
C ILE A 139 -1.70 -4.82 -6.53
N LEU A 140 -2.34 -4.21 -7.51
CA LEU A 140 -3.22 -4.90 -8.45
C LEU A 140 -2.46 -5.36 -9.70
N ASP A 141 -1.47 -4.59 -10.15
CA ASP A 141 -0.67 -4.89 -11.35
C ASP A 141 0.71 -4.22 -11.28
N ARG A 142 1.66 -4.68 -12.12
CA ARG A 142 3.00 -4.12 -12.27
C ARG A 142 3.43 -4.10 -13.73
N LYS A 143 4.00 -2.98 -14.18
CA LYS A 143 4.60 -2.80 -15.51
C LYS A 143 5.94 -2.07 -15.38
N GLY A 144 7.02 -2.84 -15.26
CA GLY A 144 8.36 -2.30 -15.00
C GLY A 144 8.41 -1.60 -13.64
N ASP A 145 8.74 -0.31 -13.64
CA ASP A 145 8.80 0.55 -12.45
C ASP A 145 7.43 1.07 -11.99
N TRP A 146 6.39 0.84 -12.80
CA TRP A 146 5.03 1.24 -12.49
C TRP A 146 4.30 0.16 -11.72
N VAL A 147 3.68 0.53 -10.61
CA VAL A 147 2.77 -0.33 -9.84
C VAL A 147 1.37 0.29 -9.83
N LEU A 148 0.35 -0.55 -9.95
CA LEU A 148 -1.04 -0.15 -9.89
C LEU A 148 -1.55 -0.37 -8.46
N LEU A 149 -1.87 0.71 -7.77
CA LEU A 149 -2.45 0.69 -6.43
C LEU A 149 -3.99 0.53 -6.51
N PRO A 150 -4.62 -0.09 -5.49
CA PRO A 150 -6.08 -0.23 -5.42
C PRO A 150 -6.80 1.12 -5.38
N SER A 151 -8.11 1.11 -5.57
CA SER A 151 -8.91 2.30 -5.24
C SER A 151 -8.93 2.49 -3.72
N ARG A 152 -9.19 3.70 -3.22
CA ARG A 152 -9.07 4.11 -1.80
C ARG A 152 -7.60 4.17 -1.31
N PRO A 153 -7.14 5.35 -0.83
CA PRO A 153 -7.85 6.62 -0.74
C PRO A 153 -8.04 7.31 -2.11
N PHE A 154 -7.57 6.70 -3.19
CA PHE A 154 -7.63 7.28 -4.54
C PHE A 154 -9.05 7.15 -5.13
N PRO A 155 -9.44 8.07 -6.03
CA PRO A 155 -10.77 8.04 -6.65
C PRO A 155 -11.00 6.80 -7.55
N ARG A 156 -9.92 6.15 -7.97
CA ARG A 156 -9.88 4.92 -8.77
C ARG A 156 -8.48 4.30 -8.66
N PRO A 157 -8.25 3.05 -9.10
CA PRO A 157 -6.91 2.49 -9.15
C PRO A 157 -5.93 3.42 -9.86
N ALA A 158 -4.75 3.59 -9.28
CA ALA A 158 -3.78 4.60 -9.68
C ALA A 158 -2.40 4.00 -9.92
N TRP A 159 -1.78 4.37 -11.04
CA TRP A 159 -0.42 3.98 -11.37
C TRP A 159 0.58 4.94 -10.72
N VAL A 160 1.61 4.40 -10.08
CA VAL A 160 2.73 5.17 -9.52
C VAL A 160 4.05 4.58 -10.00
N ASN A 161 5.01 5.44 -10.31
CA ASN A 161 6.39 5.03 -10.62
C ASN A 161 7.27 5.23 -9.39
N LEU A 162 7.58 4.15 -8.67
CA LEU A 162 8.34 4.25 -7.41
C LEU A 162 9.81 4.59 -7.66
N LYS A 163 10.39 4.15 -8.79
CA LYS A 163 11.78 4.50 -9.14
C LYS A 163 11.95 5.99 -9.40
N ALA A 164 11.00 6.62 -10.09
CA ALA A 164 11.00 8.05 -10.31
C ALA A 164 10.71 8.85 -9.03
N GLY A 165 9.86 8.34 -8.13
CA GLY A 165 9.47 9.05 -6.91
C GLY A 165 10.42 8.87 -5.72
N LEU A 166 10.98 7.67 -5.55
CA LEU A 166 11.83 7.28 -4.42
C LEU A 166 13.28 7.00 -4.84
N GLY A 167 13.61 6.97 -6.13
CA GLY A 167 14.97 6.66 -6.60
C GLY A 167 15.35 5.18 -6.49
N THR A 168 14.42 4.29 -6.13
CA THR A 168 14.66 2.86 -5.95
C THR A 168 13.64 2.02 -6.71
N GLU A 169 14.04 0.84 -7.16
CA GLU A 169 13.12 -0.07 -7.84
C GLU A 169 11.98 -0.51 -6.90
N PRO A 170 10.76 -0.73 -7.42
CA PRO A 170 9.65 -1.25 -6.62
C PRO A 170 10.01 -2.58 -5.96
N ASP A 171 10.02 -2.60 -4.63
CA ASP A 171 10.18 -3.82 -3.85
C ASP A 171 8.84 -4.51 -3.69
N VAL A 172 8.54 -5.39 -4.65
CA VAL A 172 7.28 -6.14 -4.75
C VAL A 172 7.53 -7.59 -4.36
N TYR A 173 6.76 -8.10 -3.41
CA TYR A 173 6.94 -9.44 -2.88
C TYR A 173 5.61 -10.15 -2.61
N ASP A 174 5.71 -11.46 -2.37
CA ASP A 174 4.61 -12.32 -1.94
C ASP A 174 4.48 -12.27 -0.41
N PRO A 175 3.35 -11.80 0.15
CA PRO A 175 3.20 -11.70 1.60
C PRO A 175 2.86 -13.03 2.28
N LEU A 176 2.66 -14.11 1.50
CA LEU A 176 2.12 -15.37 2.00
C LEU A 176 3.20 -16.41 2.25
N THR A 177 3.26 -16.91 3.49
CA THR A 177 4.15 -17.98 3.92
C THR A 177 3.35 -19.08 4.60
N ALA A 178 3.49 -20.32 4.13
CA ALA A 178 2.83 -21.46 4.74
C ALA A 178 3.34 -21.70 6.18
N GLY A 179 2.44 -22.05 7.08
CA GLY A 179 2.69 -22.17 8.52
C GLY A 179 2.60 -20.84 9.28
N THR A 180 2.46 -19.70 8.60
CA THR A 180 2.34 -18.40 9.27
C THR A 180 0.88 -18.11 9.66
N VAL A 181 0.71 -17.47 10.82
CA VAL A 181 -0.58 -17.00 11.33
C VAL A 181 -0.88 -15.60 10.79
N TYR A 182 -2.07 -15.45 10.23
CA TYR A 182 -2.60 -14.20 9.70
C TYR A 182 -3.88 -13.80 10.44
N SER A 183 -4.21 -12.50 10.38
CA SER A 183 -5.46 -11.95 10.87
C SER A 183 -6.43 -11.65 9.73
N LEU A 184 -7.69 -12.03 9.90
CA LEU A 184 -8.79 -11.70 9.00
C LEU A 184 -10.05 -11.39 9.82
N ASN A 185 -10.49 -10.13 9.87
CA ASN A 185 -11.66 -9.69 10.67
C ASN A 185 -11.62 -10.18 12.13
N ASP A 186 -10.49 -9.95 12.80
CA ASP A 186 -10.19 -10.39 14.17
C ASP A 186 -9.88 -11.89 14.35
N ASP A 187 -10.25 -12.75 13.40
CA ASP A 187 -9.88 -14.18 13.45
C ASP A 187 -8.39 -14.37 13.18
N LYS A 188 -7.78 -15.33 13.89
CA LYS A 188 -6.39 -15.76 13.71
C LYS A 188 -6.37 -17.08 12.98
N LEU A 189 -5.75 -17.08 11.81
CA LEU A 189 -5.80 -18.19 10.86
C LEU A 189 -4.40 -18.59 10.43
N THR A 190 -4.10 -19.88 10.52
CA THR A 190 -2.84 -20.44 10.02
C THR A 190 -2.99 -20.80 8.55
N LEU A 191 -2.07 -20.27 7.73
CA LEU A 191 -2.01 -20.59 6.31
C LEU A 191 -1.38 -21.96 6.11
N GLU A 192 -2.18 -22.95 5.69
CA GLU A 192 -1.67 -24.28 5.35
C GLU A 192 -1.05 -24.28 3.95
N LYS A 193 -1.76 -23.69 2.98
CA LYS A 193 -1.33 -23.73 1.58
C LYS A 193 -2.01 -22.66 0.72
N ALA A 194 -1.24 -22.02 -0.16
CA ALA A 194 -1.77 -21.24 -1.27
C ALA A 194 -2.10 -22.13 -2.47
N THR A 195 -3.23 -21.87 -3.11
CA THR A 195 -3.72 -22.60 -4.30
C THR A 195 -4.09 -21.60 -5.40
N PRO A 196 -4.25 -22.05 -6.67
CA PRO A 196 -4.72 -21.16 -7.73
C PRO A 196 -6.08 -20.49 -7.45
N ALA A 197 -6.94 -21.13 -6.65
CA ALA A 197 -8.28 -20.63 -6.33
C ALA A 197 -8.31 -19.68 -5.12
N GLY A 198 -7.32 -19.78 -4.22
CA GLY A 198 -7.34 -19.10 -2.93
C GLY A 198 -6.43 -19.76 -1.89
N LEU A 199 -6.73 -19.55 -0.61
CA LEU A 199 -5.94 -20.04 0.51
C LEU A 199 -6.66 -21.12 1.30
N LEU A 200 -5.94 -22.20 1.63
CA LEU A 200 -6.38 -23.14 2.65
C LEU A 200 -5.93 -22.62 4.01
N LEU A 201 -6.89 -22.18 4.80
CA LEU A 201 -6.69 -21.59 6.12
C LEU A 201 -7.39 -22.44 7.18
N ARG A 202 -6.82 -22.54 8.37
CA ARG A 202 -7.51 -23.12 9.54
C ARG A 202 -7.34 -22.21 10.73
N ASP A 203 -8.12 -22.47 11.77
CA ASP A 203 -7.94 -21.80 13.06
C ASP A 203 -6.51 -22.02 13.58
N GLU A 204 -5.96 -20.94 14.15
CA GLU A 204 -4.72 -20.98 14.91
C GLU A 204 -4.82 -21.98 16.08
N VAL A 205 -3.75 -22.75 16.31
CA VAL A 205 -3.56 -23.53 17.54
C VAL A 205 -2.29 -23.08 18.25
N PRO A 206 -2.12 -23.36 19.56
CA PRO A 206 -0.97 -22.86 20.31
C PRO A 206 0.40 -23.24 19.71
N SER A 207 0.55 -24.42 19.09
CA SER A 207 1.79 -24.82 18.41
C SER A 207 2.13 -24.02 17.15
N ASP A 208 1.21 -23.23 16.60
CA ASP A 208 1.49 -22.33 15.47
C ASP A 208 2.14 -21.02 15.94
N MET A 209 2.02 -20.68 17.22
CA MET A 209 2.71 -19.53 17.79
C MET A 209 4.19 -19.85 17.97
N SER A 210 5.05 -19.02 17.39
CA SER A 210 6.51 -19.17 17.52
C SER A 210 7.03 -18.88 18.93
N CYS A 211 6.20 -18.35 19.83
CA CYS A 211 6.64 -17.83 21.12
C CYS A 211 5.62 -18.19 22.19
N GLY A 212 5.90 -19.33 22.80
CA GLY A 212 5.25 -19.82 24.00
C GLY A 212 6.24 -20.77 24.67
N ASP A 213 6.08 -20.94 25.98
CA ASP A 213 6.62 -22.13 26.65
C ASP A 213 6.16 -23.37 25.89
N PRO A 214 6.98 -24.44 25.81
CA PRO A 214 6.60 -25.66 25.12
C PRO A 214 5.18 -26.05 25.54
N ALA A 215 4.30 -26.20 24.54
CA ALA A 215 2.94 -26.61 24.78
C ALA A 215 2.97 -27.87 25.68
N PRO A 216 2.12 -27.95 26.72
CA PRO A 216 2.02 -29.16 27.54
C PRO A 216 1.79 -30.39 26.65
N ASP A 217 2.16 -31.59 27.12
CA ASP A 217 2.16 -32.87 26.37
C ASP A 217 0.79 -33.36 25.81
N TYR A 218 -0.20 -32.48 25.59
CA TYR A 218 -1.43 -32.83 24.90
C TYR A 218 -1.28 -32.81 23.39
N VAL A 219 -1.98 -33.73 22.73
CA VAL A 219 -2.10 -33.75 21.28
C VAL A 219 -3.02 -32.62 20.85
N GLU A 220 -2.47 -31.55 20.28
CA GLU A 220 -3.24 -30.47 19.69
C GLU A 220 -4.06 -30.98 18.50
N VAL A 221 -5.38 -30.79 18.56
CA VAL A 221 -6.30 -31.12 17.46
C VAL A 221 -6.41 -29.90 16.56
N LYS A 222 -5.83 -29.97 15.36
CA LYS A 222 -5.93 -28.92 14.36
C LYS A 222 -7.31 -28.97 13.69
N SER A 223 -8.00 -27.83 13.64
CA SER A 223 -9.21 -27.67 12.82
C SER A 223 -8.91 -28.00 11.35
N PRO A 224 -9.87 -28.59 10.61
CA PRO A 224 -9.69 -28.81 9.18
C PRO A 224 -9.51 -27.48 8.44
N ALA A 225 -8.63 -27.46 7.45
CA ALA A 225 -8.45 -26.27 6.62
C ALA A 225 -9.65 -26.05 5.69
N VAL A 226 -10.08 -24.79 5.60
CA VAL A 226 -11.15 -24.30 4.74
C VAL A 226 -10.56 -23.45 3.63
N LEU A 227 -11.10 -23.58 2.42
CA LEU A 227 -10.71 -22.77 1.28
C LEU A 227 -11.38 -21.40 1.32
N PHE A 228 -10.58 -20.35 1.43
CA PHE A 228 -10.99 -18.96 1.21
C PHE A 228 -10.59 -18.56 -0.21
N LEU A 229 -11.55 -18.20 -1.05
CA LEU A 229 -11.30 -17.80 -2.43
C LEU A 229 -10.63 -16.43 -2.48
N TRP A 230 -9.82 -16.17 -3.51
CA TRP A 230 -9.15 -14.87 -3.65
C TRP A 230 -10.10 -13.69 -3.49
N LYS A 231 -11.27 -13.71 -4.14
CA LYS A 231 -12.27 -12.65 -4.06
C LYS A 231 -12.77 -12.34 -2.63
N GLU A 232 -12.67 -13.28 -1.69
CA GLU A 232 -13.10 -13.11 -0.29
C GLU A 232 -12.00 -12.47 0.56
N LEU A 233 -10.75 -12.61 0.10
CA LEU A 233 -9.54 -12.10 0.75
C LEU A 233 -9.17 -10.68 0.31
N TYR A 234 -9.89 -10.12 -0.66
CA TYR A 234 -9.83 -8.71 -1.00
C TYR A 234 -11.13 -8.01 -0.60
N ASP A 235 -11.04 -6.71 -0.31
CA ASP A 235 -12.22 -5.87 -0.20
C ASP A 235 -12.70 -5.36 -1.56
N GLU A 236 -13.84 -4.66 -1.58
CA GLU A 236 -14.44 -4.12 -2.80
C GLU A 236 -13.55 -3.10 -3.53
N ALA A 237 -12.61 -2.49 -2.81
CA ALA A 237 -11.68 -1.50 -3.35
C ALA A 237 -10.39 -2.14 -3.89
N GLY A 238 -10.21 -3.46 -3.69
CA GLY A 238 -9.09 -4.25 -4.17
C GLY A 238 -7.93 -4.35 -3.18
N HIS A 239 -8.13 -4.02 -1.90
CA HIS A 239 -7.11 -4.20 -0.87
C HIS A 239 -7.12 -5.60 -0.33
N PHE A 240 -5.94 -6.20 -0.16
CA PHE A 240 -5.78 -7.49 0.47
C PHE A 240 -6.04 -7.36 1.98
N ARG A 241 -6.89 -8.25 2.52
CA ARG A 241 -7.43 -8.13 3.88
C ARG A 241 -6.66 -8.90 4.94
N LEU A 242 -5.84 -9.88 4.53
CA LEU A 242 -5.02 -10.65 5.46
C LEU A 242 -3.78 -9.86 5.85
N THR A 243 -3.56 -9.73 7.16
CA THR A 243 -2.37 -9.11 7.75
C THR A 243 -1.62 -10.13 8.60
N ALA A 244 -0.30 -9.97 8.75
CA ALA A 244 0.45 -10.84 9.67
C ALA A 244 -0.11 -10.67 11.09
N ALA A 245 -0.44 -11.78 11.76
CA ALA A 245 -1.00 -11.73 13.11
C ALA A 245 0.01 -11.24 14.16
N TYR A 246 1.30 -11.54 13.93
CA TYR A 246 2.42 -11.27 14.82
C TYR A 246 3.58 -10.64 14.02
N PRO A 247 3.46 -9.36 13.61
CA PRO A 247 4.42 -8.75 12.69
C PRO A 247 5.83 -8.55 13.27
N ARG A 248 5.96 -8.57 14.59
CA ARG A 248 7.25 -8.38 15.30
C ARG A 248 7.85 -9.69 15.80
N GLY A 249 7.28 -10.81 15.35
CA GLY A 249 7.40 -12.06 16.09
C GLY A 249 6.77 -11.92 17.47
N CYS A 250 7.25 -12.75 18.37
CA CYS A 250 7.07 -12.62 19.79
C CYS A 250 8.45 -12.92 20.44
#